data_AF-A0A2D8EKD1-F1
#
_entry.id   AF-A0A2D8EKD1-F1
#
_cell.length_a   1.000
_cell.length_b   1.000
_cell.length_c   1.000
_cell.angle_alpha   90.00
_cell.angle_beta   90.00
_cell.angle_gamma   90.00
#
_symmetry.space_group_name_H-M   'P 1'
#
loop_
_entity.id
_entity.type
_entity.pdbx_description
1 polymer ?
#
loop_
_entity_poly.entity_id
_entity_poly.type
_entity_poly.pdbx_seq_one_letter_code
_entity_poly.pdbx_strand_id
1 'polypeptide(L)'
;MKSPFPLAVHSLTRFWWDAADYLASVAQKRLGLWPVPAKPFLPRAELEELAGRVSFLEAILRRLFCLAALELGPLPPPTATARVEPDTAKPTSRAGTAHASEPARPSTRRAIPRFRLIEATKATPATPPRARFRTGPRIRFLDEETPVDLRDYPASPTDILPAGKLVRHLLAVNHALDHAAEYVARMRQIMVSAGPVLKRAVPPVFKTRKLRHLQQDSACQLHAATWDFLSPDTS
;
A
#
# COMPACT_ATOMS: atom_id res chain seq x y z
N MET A 1 -4.17 4.52 32.49
CA MET A 1 -5.43 4.94 31.82
C MET A 1 -6.13 3.67 31.34
N LYS A 2 -7.43 3.49 31.61
CA LYS A 2 -8.18 2.35 31.07
C LYS A 2 -8.36 2.57 29.57
N SER A 3 -8.14 1.54 28.75
CA SER A 3 -8.38 1.61 27.31
C SER A 3 -9.83 2.06 27.06
N PRO A 4 -10.08 2.99 26.12
CA PRO A 4 -11.44 3.43 25.79
C PRO A 4 -12.27 2.35 25.11
N PHE A 5 -11.65 1.22 24.74
CA PHE A 5 -12.32 0.15 24.00
C PHE A 5 -12.96 -0.91 24.90
N PRO A 6 -14.11 -1.47 24.48
CA PRO A 6 -14.65 -2.68 25.10
C PRO A 6 -13.64 -3.83 25.04
N LEU A 7 -13.70 -4.72 26.03
CA LEU A 7 -12.81 -5.89 26.09
C LEU A 7 -12.86 -6.76 24.83
N ALA A 8 -14.02 -6.86 24.17
CA ALA A 8 -14.19 -7.57 22.92
C ALA A 8 -13.39 -6.96 21.75
N VAL A 9 -13.28 -5.63 21.68
CA VAL A 9 -12.48 -4.94 20.66
C VAL A 9 -10.99 -5.08 20.96
N HIS A 10 -10.62 -5.04 22.24
CA HIS A 10 -9.23 -5.25 22.66
C HIS A 10 -8.75 -6.69 22.37
N SER A 11 -9.58 -7.70 22.62
CA SER A 11 -9.23 -9.09 22.29
C SER A 11 -9.16 -9.31 20.78
N LEU A 12 -10.08 -8.73 20.02
CA LEU A 12 -10.10 -8.81 18.56
C LEU A 12 -8.86 -8.14 17.93
N THR A 13 -8.48 -6.96 18.41
CA THR A 13 -7.28 -6.25 17.92
C THR A 13 -6.01 -7.02 18.25
N ARG A 14 -5.87 -7.55 19.47
CA ARG A 14 -4.73 -8.39 19.85
C ARG A 14 -4.62 -9.64 18.98
N PHE A 15 -5.73 -10.35 18.79
CA PHE A 15 -5.79 -11.50 17.90
C PHE A 15 -5.30 -11.16 16.49
N TRP A 16 -5.75 -10.02 15.94
CA TRP A 16 -5.37 -9.62 14.59
C TRP A 16 -3.93 -9.12 14.47
N TRP A 17 -3.33 -8.57 15.54
CA TRP A 17 -1.89 -8.29 15.59
C TRP A 17 -1.07 -9.58 15.49
N ASP A 18 -1.37 -10.57 16.32
CA ASP A 18 -0.67 -11.87 16.30
C ASP A 18 -0.88 -12.60 14.96
N ALA A 19 -2.12 -12.57 14.44
CA ALA A 19 -2.43 -13.15 13.15
C ALA A 19 -1.74 -12.44 11.98
N ALA A 20 -1.61 -11.10 12.03
CA ALA A 20 -0.92 -10.33 11.00
C ALA A 20 0.56 -10.69 10.93
N ASP A 21 1.23 -10.82 12.07
CA ASP A 21 2.64 -11.23 12.12
C ASP A 21 2.86 -12.64 11.56
N TYR A 22 2.02 -13.60 11.98
CA TYR A 22 2.04 -14.95 11.43
C TYR A 22 1.83 -14.97 9.91
N LEU A 23 0.82 -14.24 9.40
CA LEU A 23 0.51 -14.19 7.97
C LEU A 23 1.63 -13.52 7.17
N ALA A 24 2.25 -12.46 7.70
CA ALA A 24 3.40 -11.80 7.10
C ALA A 24 4.59 -12.76 7.00
N SER A 25 4.90 -13.48 8.08
CA SER A 25 5.97 -14.51 8.11
C SER A 25 5.73 -15.62 7.08
N VAL A 26 4.50 -16.12 6.96
CA VAL A 26 4.14 -17.13 5.95
C VAL A 26 4.31 -16.59 4.53
N ALA A 27 3.86 -15.36 4.27
CA ALA A 27 4.02 -14.73 2.95
C ALA A 27 5.51 -14.50 2.61
N GLN A 28 6.32 -14.13 3.60
CA GLN A 28 7.75 -13.89 3.46
C GLN A 28 8.50 -15.16 3.09
N LYS A 29 8.18 -16.28 3.76
CA LYS A 29 8.71 -17.61 3.44
C LYS A 29 8.36 -18.03 2.01
N ARG A 30 7.11 -17.83 1.58
CA ARG A 30 6.67 -18.19 0.21
C ARG A 30 7.35 -17.36 -0.89
N LEU A 31 7.60 -16.08 -0.63
CA LEU A 31 8.34 -15.21 -1.56
C LEU A 31 9.85 -15.45 -1.55
N GLY A 32 10.34 -16.31 -0.65
CA GLY A 32 11.77 -16.56 -0.48
C GLY A 32 12.51 -15.30 -0.04
N LEU A 33 11.93 -14.51 0.86
CA LEU A 33 12.56 -13.28 1.37
C LEU A 33 13.49 -13.54 2.57
N TRP A 34 13.80 -14.81 2.87
CA TRP A 34 14.70 -15.29 3.92
C TRP A 34 15.18 -16.72 3.61
N PRO A 35 16.48 -17.07 3.74
CA PRO A 35 17.70 -16.30 3.46
C PRO A 35 18.12 -16.35 1.97
N VAL A 36 17.27 -16.91 1.10
CA VAL A 36 17.52 -17.04 -0.35
C VAL A 36 17.17 -15.71 -1.05
N PRO A 37 17.84 -15.32 -2.15
CA PRO A 37 17.41 -14.17 -2.95
C PRO A 37 15.95 -14.34 -3.41
N ALA A 38 15.14 -13.29 -3.20
CA ALA A 38 13.71 -13.26 -3.52
C ALA A 38 13.44 -13.85 -4.91
N LYS A 39 12.40 -14.69 -5.04
CA LYS A 39 12.00 -15.23 -6.34
C LYS A 39 11.58 -14.05 -7.24
N PRO A 40 12.39 -13.68 -8.26
CA PRO A 40 12.11 -12.48 -9.05
C PRO A 40 10.86 -12.67 -9.90
N PHE A 41 10.55 -13.93 -10.22
CA PHE A 41 9.36 -14.32 -10.94
C PHE A 41 8.64 -15.48 -10.25
N LEU A 42 7.32 -15.50 -10.38
CA LEU A 42 6.44 -16.53 -9.83
C LEU A 42 5.38 -16.91 -10.87
N PRO A 43 4.85 -18.15 -10.84
CA PRO A 43 3.66 -18.51 -11.59
C PRO A 43 2.50 -17.57 -11.27
N ARG A 44 1.70 -17.20 -12.28
CA ARG A 44 0.57 -16.28 -12.15
C ARG A 44 -0.37 -16.70 -11.02
N ALA A 45 -0.70 -17.98 -10.91
CA ALA A 45 -1.59 -18.48 -9.86
C ALA A 45 -1.03 -18.23 -8.45
N GLU A 46 0.27 -18.48 -8.22
CA GLU A 46 0.94 -18.22 -6.95
C GLU A 46 1.02 -16.71 -6.66
N LEU A 47 1.34 -15.91 -7.69
CA LEU A 47 1.41 -14.46 -7.58
C LEU A 47 0.05 -13.86 -7.20
N GLU A 48 -1.04 -14.31 -7.81
CA GLU A 48 -2.40 -13.86 -7.50
C GLU A 48 -2.86 -14.29 -6.10
N GLU A 49 -2.51 -15.51 -5.68
CA GLU A 49 -2.80 -15.99 -4.33
C GLU A 49 -2.07 -15.13 -3.28
N LEU A 50 -0.77 -14.90 -3.47
CA LEU A 50 0.04 -14.09 -2.57
C LEU A 50 -0.38 -12.62 -2.60
N ALA A 51 -0.71 -12.06 -3.78
CA ALA A 51 -1.23 -10.71 -3.90
C ALA A 51 -2.55 -10.54 -3.13
N GLY A 52 -3.43 -11.54 -3.18
CA GLY A 52 -4.65 -11.57 -2.38
C GLY A 52 -4.36 -11.56 -0.88
N ARG A 53 -3.42 -12.40 -0.42
CA ARG A 53 -2.99 -12.46 0.99
C ARG A 53 -2.37 -11.15 1.46
N VAL A 54 -1.47 -10.55 0.68
CA VAL A 54 -0.85 -9.27 1.02
C VAL A 54 -1.90 -8.16 1.04
N SER A 55 -2.83 -8.12 0.09
CA SER A 55 -3.91 -7.13 0.07
C SER A 55 -4.84 -7.27 1.29
N PHE A 56 -5.13 -8.50 1.71
CA PHE A 56 -5.87 -8.79 2.94
C PHE A 56 -5.13 -8.29 4.19
N LEU A 57 -3.84 -8.61 4.28
CA LEU A 57 -2.97 -8.18 5.38
C LEU A 57 -2.87 -6.66 5.46
N GLU A 58 -2.65 -5.97 4.32
CA GLU A 58 -2.65 -4.51 4.27
C GLU A 58 -4.00 -3.92 4.73
N ALA A 59 -5.12 -4.54 4.36
CA ALA A 59 -6.44 -4.08 4.77
C ALA A 59 -6.63 -4.19 6.30
N ILE A 60 -6.21 -5.30 6.91
CA ILE A 60 -6.23 -5.50 8.37
C ILE A 60 -5.33 -4.48 9.06
N LEU A 61 -4.08 -4.36 8.62
CA LEU A 61 -3.10 -3.47 9.26
C LEU A 61 -3.58 -2.02 9.29
N ARG A 62 -4.24 -1.53 8.23
CA ARG A 62 -4.83 -0.18 8.25
C ARG A 62 -5.87 -0.01 9.37
N ARG A 63 -6.72 -1.02 9.62
CA ARG A 63 -7.70 -0.99 10.73
C ARG A 63 -6.99 -1.06 12.08
N LEU A 64 -6.01 -1.94 12.22
CA LEU A 64 -5.22 -2.04 13.45
C LEU A 64 -4.50 -0.74 13.79
N PHE A 65 -3.87 -0.08 12.81
CA PHE A 65 -3.25 1.22 13.01
C PHE A 65 -4.27 2.31 13.34
N CYS A 66 -5.48 2.29 12.76
CA CYS A 66 -6.55 3.22 13.13
C CYS A 66 -7.00 3.00 14.58
N LEU A 67 -7.27 1.75 14.97
CA LEU A 67 -7.70 1.42 16.33
C LEU A 67 -6.61 1.74 17.36
N ALA A 68 -5.36 1.39 17.09
CA ALA A 68 -4.23 1.75 17.96
C ALA A 68 -4.05 3.28 18.05
N ALA A 69 -4.27 4.01 16.95
CA ALA A 69 -4.22 5.48 16.97
C ALA A 69 -5.33 6.09 17.83
N LEU A 70 -6.54 5.51 17.80
CA LEU A 70 -7.69 5.91 18.61
C LEU A 70 -7.54 5.52 20.08
N GLU A 71 -6.90 4.38 20.38
CA GLU A 71 -6.62 3.91 21.74
C GLU A 71 -5.76 4.89 22.53
N LEU A 72 -4.85 5.59 21.84
CA LEU A 72 -3.97 6.61 22.44
C LEU A 72 -4.71 7.90 22.84
N GLY A 73 -6.05 7.94 22.70
CA GLY A 73 -6.88 9.04 23.17
C GLY A 73 -6.93 10.23 22.20
N PRO A 74 -7.29 11.43 22.68
CA PRO A 74 -7.59 12.59 21.85
C PRO A 74 -6.51 12.83 20.80
N LEU A 75 -6.93 13.09 19.56
CA LEU A 75 -6.01 13.36 18.47
C LEU A 75 -5.17 14.60 18.77
N PRO A 76 -3.88 14.62 18.38
CA PRO A 76 -3.06 15.80 18.58
C PRO A 76 -3.69 17.00 17.85
N PRO A 77 -3.54 18.24 18.37
CA PRO A 77 -4.01 19.41 17.67
C PRO A 77 -3.39 19.47 16.27
N PRO A 78 -4.11 20.00 15.26
CA PRO A 78 -3.58 20.14 13.91
C PRO A 78 -2.29 20.95 13.97
N THR A 79 -1.17 20.26 13.79
CA THR A 79 0.14 20.88 13.76
C THR A 79 0.19 21.63 12.44
N ALA A 80 0.29 22.96 12.50
CA ALA A 80 0.31 23.84 11.33
C ALA A 80 1.53 23.65 10.41
N THR A 81 2.38 22.66 10.66
CA THR A 81 3.69 22.50 10.04
C THR A 81 3.81 21.17 9.32
N ALA A 82 3.41 21.17 8.04
CA ALA A 82 4.18 20.64 6.92
C ALA A 82 3.40 20.84 5.61
N ARG A 83 2.95 22.08 5.34
CA ARG A 83 2.98 22.52 3.94
C ARG A 83 4.47 22.55 3.58
N VAL A 84 4.90 21.56 2.80
CA VAL A 84 6.03 21.80 1.90
C VAL A 84 5.51 22.91 0.99
N GLU A 85 5.87 24.14 1.31
CA GLU A 85 5.64 25.26 0.42
C GLU A 85 6.32 24.93 -0.92
N PRO A 86 5.62 25.08 -2.05
CA PRO A 86 6.32 25.19 -3.31
C PRO A 86 7.06 26.53 -3.26
N ASP A 87 8.39 26.49 -3.16
CA ASP A 87 9.26 27.65 -3.30
C ASP A 87 8.88 28.39 -4.60
N THR A 88 8.07 29.44 -4.44
CA THR A 88 7.76 30.40 -5.49
C THR A 88 8.45 31.70 -5.12
N ALA A 89 9.78 31.65 -5.04
CA ALA A 89 10.59 32.84 -4.91
C ALA A 89 10.88 33.41 -6.31
N LYS A 90 10.23 34.54 -6.61
CA LYS A 90 10.43 35.41 -7.78
C LYS A 90 11.91 35.85 -7.84
N PRO A 91 12.55 35.90 -9.03
CA PRO A 91 13.97 36.28 -9.12
C PRO A 91 14.10 37.80 -9.05
N THR A 92 14.91 38.28 -8.11
CA THR A 92 15.43 39.65 -8.14
C THR A 92 16.85 39.57 -8.68
N SER A 93 17.12 40.27 -9.76
CA SER A 93 18.41 40.31 -10.43
C SER A 93 19.52 40.83 -9.51
N ARG A 94 20.65 40.12 -9.45
CA ARG A 94 21.98 40.75 -9.42
C ARG A 94 23.03 39.73 -9.87
N ALA A 95 23.83 40.17 -10.82
CA ALA A 95 24.92 39.43 -11.44
C ALA A 95 26.06 39.16 -10.46
N GLY A 96 26.78 38.03 -10.65
CA GLY A 96 28.05 37.77 -9.97
C GLY A 96 28.43 36.29 -9.89
N THR A 97 29.01 35.78 -10.99
CA THR A 97 30.09 34.74 -11.04
C THR A 97 30.05 33.52 -10.11
N ALA A 98 29.68 32.38 -10.72
CA ALA A 98 30.36 31.08 -10.67
C ALA A 98 30.97 30.56 -9.35
N HIS A 99 30.26 29.63 -8.71
CA HIS A 99 30.81 28.30 -8.43
C HIS A 99 29.66 27.28 -8.52
N ALA A 100 29.77 26.35 -9.46
CA ALA A 100 28.82 25.27 -9.67
C ALA A 100 28.93 24.27 -8.50
N SER A 101 28.07 24.44 -7.50
CA SER A 101 27.77 23.39 -6.53
C SER A 101 26.78 22.44 -7.17
N GLU A 102 27.31 21.35 -7.72
CA GLU A 102 26.57 20.16 -8.15
C GLU A 102 25.62 19.75 -7.01
N PRO A 103 24.29 19.67 -7.23
CA PRO A 103 23.40 19.18 -6.18
C PRO A 103 23.72 17.71 -5.95
N ALA A 104 24.20 17.40 -4.74
CA ALA A 104 24.47 16.06 -4.26
C ALA A 104 23.27 15.16 -4.62
N ARG A 105 23.50 14.23 -5.54
CA ARG A 105 22.55 13.16 -5.86
C ARG A 105 22.17 12.50 -4.53
N PRO A 106 20.88 12.45 -4.13
CA PRO A 106 20.51 11.65 -2.98
C PRO A 106 20.91 10.22 -3.30
N SER A 107 21.78 9.65 -2.46
CA SER A 107 22.30 8.31 -2.64
C SER A 107 21.13 7.36 -2.92
N THR A 108 21.18 6.63 -4.03
CA THR A 108 20.22 5.59 -4.39
C THR A 108 20.40 4.34 -3.51
N ARG A 109 20.60 4.52 -2.19
CA ARG A 109 20.27 3.46 -1.24
C ARG A 109 18.78 3.24 -1.40
N ARG A 110 18.41 2.07 -1.94
CA ARG A 110 17.02 1.67 -2.16
C ARG A 110 16.29 1.84 -0.82
N ALA A 111 15.58 2.96 -0.65
CA ALA A 111 14.83 3.24 0.56
C ALA A 111 13.84 2.10 0.74
N ILE A 112 13.80 1.54 1.96
CA ILE A 112 12.86 0.46 2.29
C ILE A 112 11.44 0.98 1.95
N PRO A 113 10.66 0.24 1.15
CA PRO A 113 9.33 0.69 0.76
C PRO A 113 8.48 0.91 2.01
N ARG A 114 7.76 2.04 2.07
CA ARG A 114 6.92 2.39 3.23
C ARG A 114 5.48 1.90 3.05
N PHE A 115 4.86 1.48 4.14
CA PHE A 115 3.48 1.03 4.16
C PHE A 115 2.51 2.19 3.90
N ARG A 116 1.49 1.93 3.08
CA ARG A 116 0.45 2.91 2.72
C ARG A 116 -0.70 2.83 3.71
N LEU A 117 -0.75 3.80 4.63
CA LEU A 117 -1.79 3.90 5.67
C LEU A 117 -3.18 4.23 5.12
N ILE A 118 -3.26 5.04 4.05
CA ILE A 118 -4.51 5.41 3.41
C ILE A 118 -4.92 4.35 2.40
N GLU A 119 -6.20 4.02 2.34
CA GLU A 119 -6.74 3.15 1.31
C GLU A 119 -6.68 3.83 -0.06
N ALA A 120 -5.89 3.27 -0.99
CA ALA A 120 -5.83 3.78 -2.34
C ALA A 120 -7.22 3.73 -2.99
N THR A 121 -7.71 4.87 -3.48
CA THR A 121 -8.78 4.89 -4.47
C THR A 121 -8.26 4.15 -5.71
N LYS A 122 -9.08 3.27 -6.30
CA LYS A 122 -8.67 2.59 -7.54
C LYS A 122 -8.35 3.70 -8.53
N ALA A 123 -7.11 3.72 -9.03
CA ALA A 123 -6.73 4.64 -10.08
C ALA A 123 -7.70 4.42 -11.23
N THR A 124 -8.44 5.47 -11.61
CA THR A 124 -9.27 5.46 -12.80
C THR A 124 -8.38 4.99 -13.95
N PRO A 125 -8.76 3.94 -14.71
CA PRO A 125 -7.95 3.48 -15.81
C PRO A 125 -7.69 4.68 -16.73
N ALA A 126 -6.43 5.08 -16.83
CA ALA A 126 -6.03 6.18 -17.69
C ALA A 126 -6.52 5.84 -19.10
N THR A 127 -7.34 6.71 -19.68
CA THR A 127 -7.81 6.55 -21.06
C THR A 127 -6.57 6.32 -21.93
N PRO A 128 -6.50 5.19 -22.67
CA PRO A 128 -5.33 4.92 -23.49
C PRO A 128 -5.11 6.09 -24.45
N PRO A 129 -3.85 6.51 -24.69
CA PRO A 129 -3.57 7.59 -25.61
C PRO A 129 -4.22 7.28 -26.96
N ARG A 130 -4.92 8.25 -27.54
CA ARG A 130 -5.59 8.09 -28.83
C ARG A 130 -4.59 7.58 -29.87
N ALA A 131 -4.98 6.53 -30.60
CA ALA A 131 -4.16 5.97 -31.66
C ALA A 131 -3.81 7.09 -32.66
N ARG A 132 -2.54 7.52 -32.66
CA ARG A 132 -2.03 8.43 -33.68
C ARG A 132 -1.79 7.57 -34.92
N PHE A 133 -2.71 7.61 -35.88
CA PHE A 133 -2.46 7.10 -37.22
C PHE A 133 -1.27 7.88 -37.80
N ARG A 134 -0.09 7.25 -37.87
CA ARG A 134 1.04 7.79 -38.62
C ARG A 134 0.72 7.61 -40.11
N THR A 135 0.16 8.63 -40.73
CA THR A 135 0.02 8.75 -42.19
C THR A 135 1.39 9.07 -42.78
N GLY A 136 2.18 8.04 -43.04
CA GLY A 136 3.45 8.12 -43.76
C GLY A 136 3.80 6.76 -44.38
N PRO A 137 4.60 6.71 -45.46
CA PRO A 137 4.96 5.46 -46.09
C PRO A 137 5.77 4.61 -45.11
N ARG A 138 5.22 3.45 -44.72
CA ARG A 138 5.91 2.48 -43.88
C ARG A 138 6.95 1.76 -44.75
N ILE A 139 8.21 2.16 -44.63
CA ILE A 139 9.34 1.32 -45.02
C ILE A 139 9.24 0.08 -44.10
N ARG A 140 8.76 -1.04 -44.64
CA ARG A 140 8.80 -2.32 -43.96
C ARG A 140 10.20 -2.87 -44.15
N PHE A 141 11.01 -2.86 -43.10
CA PHE A 141 12.23 -3.65 -43.13
C PHE A 141 11.79 -5.12 -43.17
N LEU A 142 12.23 -5.87 -44.18
CA LEU A 142 11.87 -7.29 -44.37
C LEU A 142 12.30 -8.19 -43.19
N ASP A 143 13.15 -7.67 -42.30
CA ASP A 143 13.67 -8.35 -41.11
C ASP A 143 13.01 -7.88 -39.78
N GLU A 144 11.96 -7.04 -39.83
CA GLU A 144 11.23 -6.68 -38.59
C GLU A 144 10.49 -7.91 -38.05
N GLU A 145 10.93 -8.42 -36.89
CA GLU A 145 10.20 -9.42 -36.10
C GLU A 145 8.74 -8.98 -36.00
N THR A 146 7.84 -9.74 -36.62
CA THR A 146 6.41 -9.47 -36.56
C THR A 146 5.98 -9.34 -35.10
N PRO A 147 5.37 -8.21 -34.70
CA PRO A 147 4.97 -8.01 -33.32
C PRO A 147 4.00 -9.13 -32.94
N VAL A 148 4.42 -9.97 -32.00
CA VAL A 148 3.63 -11.08 -31.49
C VAL A 148 2.34 -10.50 -30.91
N ASP A 149 1.18 -10.88 -31.46
CA ASP A 149 -0.10 -10.47 -30.91
C ASP A 149 -0.31 -11.20 -29.58
N LEU A 150 -0.16 -10.47 -28.48
CA LEU A 150 -0.33 -11.01 -27.13
C LEU A 150 -1.78 -11.44 -26.85
N ARG A 151 -2.74 -11.12 -27.74
CA ARG A 151 -4.12 -11.64 -27.66
C ARG A 151 -4.20 -13.13 -27.98
N ASP A 152 -3.26 -13.66 -28.76
CA ASP A 152 -3.23 -15.06 -29.17
C ASP A 152 -2.70 -15.99 -28.05
N TYR A 153 -2.12 -15.41 -27.00
CA TYR A 153 -1.61 -16.12 -25.84
C TYR A 153 -2.53 -15.89 -24.65
N PRO A 154 -3.56 -16.73 -24.45
CA PRO A 154 -4.43 -16.61 -23.30
C PRO A 154 -3.62 -16.76 -22.02
N ALA A 155 -3.96 -15.95 -21.02
CA ALA A 155 -3.32 -15.97 -19.71
C ALA A 155 -3.39 -17.37 -19.07
N SER A 156 -2.24 -18.02 -18.90
CA SER A 156 -2.15 -19.32 -18.23
C SER A 156 -1.82 -19.13 -16.73
N PRO A 157 -2.35 -19.99 -15.84
CA PRO A 157 -1.95 -19.99 -14.42
C PRO A 157 -0.45 -20.27 -14.21
N THR A 158 0.20 -20.92 -15.16
CA THR A 158 1.64 -21.24 -15.14
C THR A 158 2.53 -20.13 -15.70
N ASP A 159 1.94 -19.03 -16.19
CA ASP A 159 2.70 -17.89 -16.72
C ASP A 159 3.64 -17.33 -15.66
N ILE A 160 4.91 -17.20 -16.00
CA ILE A 160 5.93 -16.66 -15.11
C ILE A 160 5.87 -15.13 -15.14
N LEU A 161 5.46 -14.51 -14.03
CA LEU A 161 5.25 -13.07 -13.90
C LEU A 161 6.22 -12.45 -12.86
N PRO A 162 6.63 -11.18 -13.05
CA PRO A 162 7.55 -10.51 -12.13
C PRO A 162 6.88 -10.25 -10.76
N ALA A 163 7.53 -10.69 -9.68
CA ALA A 163 7.03 -10.55 -8.31
C ALA A 163 7.49 -9.25 -7.61
N GLY A 164 8.28 -8.39 -8.29
CA GLY A 164 8.95 -7.25 -7.67
C GLY A 164 8.02 -6.23 -6.98
N LYS A 165 6.81 -5.99 -7.50
CA LYS A 165 5.82 -5.12 -6.84
C LYS A 165 5.33 -5.74 -5.53
N LEU A 166 5.04 -7.03 -5.57
CA LEU A 166 4.54 -7.77 -4.41
C LEU A 166 5.61 -7.87 -3.31
N VAL A 167 6.87 -8.11 -3.69
CA VAL A 167 8.01 -8.06 -2.76
C VAL A 167 8.09 -6.71 -2.06
N ARG A 168 7.96 -5.59 -2.79
CA ARG A 168 7.99 -4.26 -2.17
C ARG A 168 6.83 -4.05 -1.19
N HIS A 169 5.64 -4.52 -1.53
CA HIS A 169 4.48 -4.41 -0.64
C HIS A 169 4.68 -5.22 0.64
N LEU A 170 5.19 -6.45 0.53
CA LEU A 170 5.44 -7.26 1.71
C LEU A 170 6.59 -6.70 2.56
N LEU A 171 7.66 -6.18 1.96
CA LEU A 171 8.72 -5.48 2.69
C LEU A 171 8.16 -4.25 3.44
N ALA A 172 7.22 -3.53 2.83
CA ALA A 172 6.54 -2.42 3.48
C ALA A 172 5.68 -2.87 4.67
N VAL A 173 4.97 -3.99 4.52
CA VAL A 173 4.20 -4.60 5.62
C VAL A 173 5.11 -5.03 6.77
N ASN A 174 6.20 -5.74 6.49
CA ASN A 174 7.14 -6.16 7.52
C ASN A 174 7.75 -4.96 8.25
N HIS A 175 8.19 -3.94 7.51
CA HIS A 175 8.66 -2.69 8.13
C HIS A 175 7.57 -2.06 9.02
N ALA A 176 6.30 -2.13 8.64
CA ALA A 176 5.21 -1.57 9.43
C ALA A 176 4.92 -2.37 10.71
N LEU A 177 5.08 -3.69 10.67
CA LEU A 177 5.01 -4.54 11.86
C LEU A 177 6.19 -4.24 12.81
N ASP A 178 7.41 -4.16 12.27
CA ASP A 178 8.62 -3.88 13.04
C ASP A 178 8.61 -2.47 13.69
N HIS A 179 8.02 -1.49 13.01
CA HIS A 179 8.00 -0.08 13.44
C HIS A 179 6.58 0.42 13.73
N ALA A 180 5.75 -0.43 14.35
CA ALA A 180 4.32 -0.16 14.53
C ALA A 180 4.04 1.21 15.19
N ALA A 181 4.80 1.59 16.20
CA ALA A 181 4.64 2.87 16.90
C ALA A 181 4.76 4.09 15.98
N GLU A 182 5.69 4.07 15.01
CA GLU A 182 5.87 5.17 14.05
C GLU A 182 4.66 5.30 13.11
N TYR A 183 4.11 4.15 12.67
CA TYR A 183 2.94 4.13 11.81
C TYR A 183 1.67 4.53 12.55
N VAL A 184 1.54 4.21 13.84
CA VAL A 184 0.47 4.71 14.70
C VAL A 184 0.54 6.22 14.85
N ALA A 185 1.72 6.78 15.12
CA ALA A 185 1.91 8.24 15.21
C ALA A 185 1.57 8.95 13.89
N ARG A 186 2.04 8.40 12.76
CA ARG A 186 1.70 8.93 11.42
C ARG A 186 0.20 8.79 11.12
N MET A 187 -0.44 7.69 11.56
CA MET A 187 -1.88 7.51 11.41
C MET A 187 -2.65 8.63 12.13
N ARG A 188 -2.27 8.95 13.37
CA ARG A 188 -2.86 10.06 14.14
C ARG A 188 -2.72 11.40 13.41
N GLN A 189 -1.56 11.66 12.80
CA GLN A 189 -1.37 12.88 11.99
C GLN A 189 -2.26 12.91 10.74
N ILE A 190 -2.40 11.78 10.04
CA ILE A 190 -3.27 11.68 8.86
C ILE A 190 -4.72 11.90 9.24
N MET A 191 -5.19 11.31 10.34
CA MET A 191 -6.57 11.48 10.83
C MET A 191 -6.92 12.94 11.15
N VAL A 192 -5.92 13.75 11.51
CA VAL A 192 -6.09 15.19 11.78
C VAL A 192 -6.03 16.04 10.51
N SER A 193 -5.20 15.66 9.54
CA SER A 193 -4.83 16.50 8.39
C SER A 193 -5.50 16.13 7.07
N ALA A 194 -5.92 14.87 6.90
CA ALA A 194 -6.50 14.34 5.67
C ALA A 194 -7.95 13.93 5.88
N GLY A 195 -8.73 13.88 4.77
CA GLY A 195 -10.07 13.29 4.75
C GLY A 195 -10.09 11.79 5.09
N PRO A 196 -11.15 11.04 4.74
CA PRO A 196 -11.37 9.70 5.25
C PRO A 196 -10.20 8.74 4.95
N VAL A 197 -9.54 8.26 6.00
CA VAL A 197 -8.40 7.33 5.96
C VAL A 197 -8.79 5.95 5.40
N LEU A 198 -9.98 5.50 5.80
CA LEU A 198 -10.59 4.24 5.40
C LEU A 198 -11.87 4.51 4.62
N LYS A 199 -12.19 3.65 3.64
CA LYS A 199 -13.48 3.68 2.97
C LYS A 199 -14.57 3.12 3.87
N ARG A 200 -15.80 3.59 3.66
CA ARG A 200 -17.01 3.09 4.35
C ARG A 200 -17.34 1.65 3.98
N ALA A 201 -17.19 1.32 2.70
CA ALA A 201 -17.46 -0.02 2.21
C ALA A 201 -16.45 -1.03 2.79
N VAL A 202 -16.96 -2.20 3.19
CA VAL A 202 -16.13 -3.33 3.60
C VAL A 202 -15.19 -3.71 2.45
N PRO A 203 -13.86 -3.84 2.67
CA PRO A 203 -12.93 -4.25 1.65
C PRO A 203 -13.36 -5.56 0.97
N PRO A 204 -13.32 -5.65 -0.37
CA PRO A 204 -13.72 -6.87 -1.08
C PRO A 204 -12.86 -8.08 -0.68
N VAL A 205 -11.62 -7.83 -0.25
CA VAL A 205 -10.69 -8.85 0.27
C VAL A 205 -11.18 -9.54 1.53
N PHE A 206 -12.08 -8.93 2.31
CA PHE A 206 -12.67 -9.59 3.49
C PHE A 206 -13.80 -10.55 3.10
N LYS A 207 -14.38 -10.39 1.91
CA LYS A 207 -15.47 -11.23 1.39
C LYS A 207 -14.99 -12.28 0.40
N THR A 208 -13.68 -12.44 0.22
CA THR A 208 -13.15 -13.40 -0.76
C THR A 208 -13.38 -14.83 -0.27
N ARG A 209 -13.95 -15.67 -1.14
CA ARG A 209 -14.17 -17.12 -0.89
C ARG A 209 -12.88 -17.92 -0.58
N LYS A 210 -11.70 -17.33 -0.81
CA LYS A 210 -10.39 -17.92 -0.49
C LYS A 210 -10.08 -17.95 1.02
N LEU A 211 -10.77 -17.14 1.81
CA LEU A 211 -10.63 -17.09 3.27
C LEU A 211 -11.60 -18.05 3.95
N ARG A 212 -11.21 -18.60 5.11
CA ARG A 212 -12.13 -19.37 5.95
C ARG A 212 -13.26 -18.48 6.47
N HIS A 213 -14.47 -19.01 6.63
CA HIS A 213 -15.64 -18.26 7.10
C HIS A 213 -15.34 -17.45 8.37
N LEU A 214 -14.75 -18.10 9.38
CA LEU A 214 -14.39 -17.43 10.64
C LEU A 214 -13.40 -16.28 10.47
N GLN A 215 -12.48 -16.37 9.51
CA GLN A 215 -11.54 -15.27 9.19
C GLN A 215 -12.24 -14.11 8.48
N GLN A 216 -13.24 -14.41 7.64
CA GLN A 216 -14.06 -13.39 6.98
C GLN A 216 -14.90 -12.63 8.01
N ASP A 217 -15.57 -13.36 8.91
CA ASP A 217 -16.41 -12.79 9.95
C ASP A 217 -15.60 -11.92 10.90
N SER A 218 -14.46 -12.42 11.41
CA SER A 218 -13.62 -11.65 12.33
C SER A 218 -12.97 -10.43 11.65
N ALA A 219 -12.70 -10.48 10.35
CA ALA A 219 -12.21 -9.33 9.59
C ALA A 219 -13.33 -8.30 9.35
N CYS A 220 -14.56 -8.75 9.11
CA CYS A 220 -15.73 -7.89 9.01
C CYS A 220 -16.05 -7.22 10.35
N GLN A 221 -15.95 -7.96 11.46
CA GLN A 221 -16.10 -7.43 12.82
C GLN A 221 -15.03 -6.37 13.12
N LEU A 222 -13.78 -6.61 12.72
CA LEU A 222 -12.71 -5.61 12.88
C LEU A 222 -13.02 -4.33 12.10
N HIS A 223 -13.52 -4.45 10.86
CA HIS A 223 -13.92 -3.30 10.04
C HIS A 223 -15.08 -2.53 10.67
N ALA A 224 -16.12 -3.23 11.15
CA ALA A 224 -17.26 -2.62 11.83
C ALA A 224 -16.80 -1.84 13.08
N ALA A 225 -16.06 -2.50 13.97
CA ALA A 225 -15.52 -1.86 15.17
C ALA A 225 -14.69 -0.62 14.84
N THR A 226 -13.83 -0.69 13.81
CA THR A 226 -13.04 0.48 13.40
C THR A 226 -13.91 1.65 12.95
N TRP A 227 -15.01 1.37 12.24
CA TRP A 227 -15.94 2.40 11.78
C TRP A 227 -16.74 3.03 12.91
N ASP A 228 -17.20 2.22 13.87
CA ASP A 228 -17.95 2.69 15.03
C ASP A 228 -17.15 3.74 15.85
N PHE A 229 -15.81 3.60 15.93
CA PHE A 229 -14.95 4.58 16.60
C PHE A 229 -14.48 5.74 15.72
N LEU A 230 -14.47 5.60 14.38
CA LEU A 230 -14.06 6.67 13.46
C LEU A 230 -15.17 7.68 13.16
N SER A 231 -16.42 7.23 13.19
CA SER A 231 -17.60 8.09 13.12
C SER A 231 -18.52 7.65 14.26
N PRO A 232 -18.24 8.08 15.51
CA PRO A 232 -19.26 7.98 16.54
C PRO A 232 -20.44 8.80 16.01
N ASP A 233 -21.51 8.13 15.59
CA ASP A 233 -22.68 8.80 15.07
C ASP A 233 -23.07 9.92 16.04
N THR A 234 -23.10 11.13 15.51
CA THR A 234 -23.87 12.24 16.07
C THR A 234 -25.31 11.78 16.14
N SER A 235 -25.71 11.22 17.27
CA SER A 235 -27.10 11.03 17.70
C SER A 235 -27.33 11.85 18.95
#